data_AF-A0A922FHF7-F1
#
_entry.id   AF-A0A922FHF7-F1
#
_cell.length_a   1.000
_cell.length_b   1.000
_cell.length_c   1.000
_cell.angle_alpha   90.00
_cell.angle_beta   90.00
_cell.angle_gamma   90.00
#
_symmetry.space_group_name_H-M   'P 1'
#
loop_
_entity.id
_entity.type
_entity.pdbx_description
1 polymer ?
#
loop_
_entity_poly.entity_id
_entity_poly.type
_entity_poly.pdbx_seq_one_letter_code
_entity_poly.pdbx_strand_id
1 'polypeptide(L)'
;MLQCGVDASAADRVLLQSSKPSVHMNVDCTALAAAVVSRQVPIVHLLLQAGVRTDIKVKLGAWSWDMATGEEYRVGAGLAEPYAITWCAVEYFEVSGAILRMLLQHLSPNTPHYGRTPLHHAILCGSVGAVKVLLNCGADVECPVKTAKKNEFCPIHMAARLGLSTLVQCLIDSGCDLNSKTDSGDTALMICAKYKREECLRVLAMAGADFGLVNVAGQSASSIAGSNRWSLAFQDVVFDVIRAMKIPRSSNMTVFSPLMFAAKAGDIEALKILIGWGGFNLDYQDENGFSAVMITALKGHVEAFRLLVYAGADVKLHNKSGQTAITLSELHQSHDLFEKVMLQFALEKGNRNAGGFHALHCAARRGDLDAVELLTSKGYDVNIPDGDGYTPLMLAAKEGHGSMCELLILRGAYCDIKSARGETALSLARKIVGGKNDAEHVILDDLARKLVLGGASVRKHTRGGKGTPHGKEIRMVGSKGVLRWGNSSRRNVMCRHAEVGPSAAFQKNRKKKGDADEPGVFRVVTTKNREVHFVCEGGFETAELWVRGIKLVTKEAVFGKPRETRW
;
A
#
# COMPACT_ATOMS: atom_id res chain seq x y z
N MET A 1 -10.34 -57.24 -53.12
CA MET A 1 -11.06 -56.04 -53.59
C MET A 1 -10.14 -55.09 -54.35
N LEU A 2 -9.15 -54.45 -53.70
CA LEU A 2 -8.19 -53.58 -54.41
C LEU A 2 -7.43 -54.31 -55.53
N GLN A 3 -6.92 -55.52 -55.26
CA GLN A 3 -6.29 -56.39 -56.26
C GLN A 3 -7.25 -56.87 -57.37
N CYS A 4 -8.57 -56.70 -57.18
CA CYS A 4 -9.62 -57.08 -58.12
C CYS A 4 -10.12 -55.88 -58.95
N GLY A 5 -9.46 -54.72 -58.88
CA GLY A 5 -9.81 -53.52 -59.66
C GLY A 5 -10.98 -52.69 -59.10
N VAL A 6 -11.39 -52.91 -57.86
CA VAL A 6 -12.45 -52.09 -57.22
C VAL A 6 -11.92 -50.70 -56.92
N ASP A 7 -12.63 -49.66 -57.39
CA ASP A 7 -12.31 -48.27 -57.07
C ASP A 7 -12.61 -47.97 -55.60
N ALA A 8 -11.55 -47.92 -54.78
CA ALA A 8 -11.66 -47.58 -53.36
C ALA A 8 -11.89 -46.08 -53.09
N SER A 9 -11.86 -45.24 -54.13
CA SER A 9 -12.24 -43.83 -54.04
C SER A 9 -13.75 -43.59 -54.28
N ALA A 10 -14.49 -44.62 -54.69
CA ALA A 10 -15.93 -44.53 -54.87
C ALA A 10 -16.63 -44.21 -53.55
N ALA A 11 -17.67 -43.37 -53.61
CA ALA A 11 -18.56 -43.10 -52.50
C ALA A 11 -19.82 -43.95 -52.67
N ASP A 12 -20.25 -44.61 -51.59
CA ASP A 12 -21.50 -45.36 -51.55
C ASP A 12 -22.26 -45.01 -50.26
N ARG A 13 -23.58 -45.20 -50.28
CA ARG A 13 -24.45 -44.89 -49.16
C ARG A 13 -24.34 -45.97 -48.10
N VAL A 14 -23.65 -45.67 -47.00
CA VAL A 14 -23.36 -46.62 -45.93
C VAL A 14 -23.94 -46.12 -44.59
N LEU A 15 -24.41 -47.06 -43.77
CA LEU A 15 -24.75 -46.80 -42.38
C LEU A 15 -23.47 -46.66 -41.56
N LEU A 16 -23.08 -45.43 -41.23
CA LEU A 16 -21.94 -45.17 -40.36
C LEU A 16 -22.37 -45.20 -38.90
N GLN A 17 -21.59 -45.93 -38.10
CA GLN A 17 -21.76 -46.03 -36.66
C GLN A 17 -20.45 -45.70 -35.96
N SER A 18 -20.48 -44.69 -35.09
CA SER A 18 -19.37 -44.37 -34.20
C SER A 18 -19.92 -44.11 -32.81
N SER A 19 -19.18 -44.57 -31.79
CA SER A 19 -19.58 -44.43 -30.40
C SER A 19 -19.12 -43.10 -29.80
N LYS A 20 -18.05 -42.48 -30.31
CA LYS A 20 -17.46 -41.24 -29.79
C LYS A 20 -16.78 -40.44 -30.91
N PRO A 21 -17.30 -39.28 -31.34
CA PRO A 21 -18.65 -38.80 -31.08
C PRO A 21 -19.72 -39.75 -31.61
N SER A 22 -20.90 -39.77 -30.98
CA SER A 22 -22.00 -40.66 -31.36
C SER A 22 -22.55 -40.27 -32.73
N VAL A 23 -22.40 -41.14 -33.72
CA VAL A 23 -23.01 -40.98 -35.04
C VAL A 23 -23.68 -42.27 -35.46
N HIS A 24 -24.91 -42.14 -35.94
CA HIS A 24 -25.70 -43.22 -36.52
C HIS A 24 -26.46 -42.65 -37.72
N MET A 25 -25.86 -42.72 -38.91
CA MET A 25 -26.37 -42.00 -40.08
C MET A 25 -26.09 -42.75 -41.38
N ASN A 26 -27.08 -42.75 -42.28
CA ASN A 26 -26.93 -43.22 -43.66
C ASN A 26 -26.44 -42.08 -44.55
N VAL A 27 -25.21 -42.18 -45.03
CA VAL A 27 -24.52 -41.13 -45.80
C VAL A 27 -23.62 -41.71 -46.87
N ASP A 28 -23.45 -40.94 -47.94
CA ASP A 28 -22.47 -41.24 -48.97
C ASP A 28 -21.07 -41.05 -48.37
N CYS A 29 -20.33 -42.14 -48.25
CA CYS A 29 -19.04 -42.18 -47.59
C CYS A 29 -18.05 -43.00 -48.42
N THR A 30 -16.79 -42.56 -48.48
CA THR A 30 -15.71 -43.34 -49.08
C THR A 30 -15.11 -44.29 -48.06
N ALA A 31 -14.46 -45.36 -48.55
CA ALA A 31 -13.79 -46.34 -47.68
C ALA A 31 -12.80 -45.69 -46.70
N LEU A 32 -12.10 -44.64 -47.15
CA LEU A 32 -11.17 -43.88 -46.31
C LEU A 32 -11.88 -43.14 -45.17
N ALA A 33 -12.98 -42.44 -45.46
CA ALA A 33 -13.73 -41.73 -44.43
C ALA A 33 -14.38 -42.68 -43.41
N ALA A 34 -14.92 -43.81 -43.87
CA ALA A 34 -15.44 -44.85 -42.98
C ALA A 34 -14.34 -45.43 -42.06
N ALA A 35 -13.16 -45.73 -42.61
CA ALA A 35 -12.03 -46.24 -41.84
C ALA A 35 -11.54 -45.24 -40.77
N VAL A 36 -11.54 -43.94 -41.07
CA VAL A 36 -11.20 -42.87 -40.11
C VAL A 36 -12.23 -42.79 -38.98
N VAL A 37 -13.52 -42.76 -39.31
CA VAL A 37 -14.62 -42.69 -38.32
C VAL A 37 -14.62 -43.91 -37.38
N SER A 38 -14.29 -45.08 -37.92
CA SER A 38 -14.14 -46.32 -37.15
C SER A 38 -12.76 -46.49 -36.49
N ARG A 39 -11.85 -45.52 -36.63
CA ARG A 39 -10.50 -45.51 -36.05
C ARG A 39 -9.63 -46.72 -36.43
N GLN A 40 -9.79 -47.22 -37.65
CA GLN A 40 -9.09 -48.42 -38.12
C GLN A 40 -7.75 -48.08 -38.76
N VAL A 41 -6.72 -47.89 -37.93
CA VAL A 41 -5.35 -47.52 -38.37
C VAL A 41 -4.82 -48.39 -39.52
N PRO A 42 -4.90 -49.74 -39.47
CA PRO A 42 -4.33 -50.58 -40.53
C PRO A 42 -5.04 -50.40 -41.87
N ILE A 43 -6.36 -50.17 -41.86
CA ILE A 43 -7.15 -49.98 -43.08
C ILE A 43 -6.84 -48.63 -43.70
N VAL A 44 -6.74 -47.57 -42.90
CA VAL A 44 -6.30 -46.25 -43.39
C VAL A 44 -4.91 -46.35 -44.05
N HIS A 45 -3.99 -47.13 -43.46
CA HIS A 45 -2.65 -47.31 -44.03
C HIS A 45 -2.67 -47.98 -45.40
N LEU A 46 -3.40 -49.09 -45.52
CA LEU A 46 -3.56 -49.80 -46.79
C LEU A 46 -4.23 -48.93 -47.86
N LEU A 47 -5.25 -48.15 -47.50
CA LEU A 47 -5.94 -47.26 -48.43
C LEU A 47 -5.05 -46.12 -48.93
N LEU A 48 -4.24 -45.52 -48.05
CA LEU A 48 -3.30 -44.47 -48.46
C LEU A 48 -2.17 -45.03 -49.33
N GLN A 49 -1.63 -46.22 -49.02
CA GLN A 49 -0.65 -46.90 -49.88
C GLN A 49 -1.21 -47.23 -51.26
N ALA A 50 -2.50 -47.54 -51.35
CA ALA A 50 -3.19 -47.80 -52.60
C ALA A 50 -3.46 -46.53 -53.44
N GLY A 51 -3.07 -45.33 -52.96
CA GLY A 51 -3.23 -44.08 -53.69
C GLY A 51 -4.68 -43.57 -53.76
N VAL A 52 -5.53 -43.94 -52.78
CA VAL A 52 -6.92 -43.46 -52.71
C VAL A 52 -6.94 -41.92 -52.61
N ARG A 53 -7.91 -41.31 -53.28
CA ARG A 53 -8.12 -39.86 -53.26
C ARG A 53 -8.27 -39.33 -51.83
N THR A 54 -7.50 -38.30 -51.47
CA THR A 54 -7.54 -37.66 -50.14
C THR A 54 -8.22 -36.28 -50.16
N ASP A 55 -8.56 -35.76 -51.35
CA ASP A 55 -9.23 -34.48 -51.59
C ASP A 55 -10.76 -34.52 -51.38
N ILE A 56 -11.26 -35.58 -50.74
CA ILE A 56 -12.68 -35.84 -50.56
C ILE A 56 -13.24 -34.94 -49.44
N LYS A 57 -14.42 -34.37 -49.69
CA LYS A 57 -15.19 -33.66 -48.67
C LYS A 57 -16.14 -34.61 -47.94
N VAL A 58 -16.03 -34.64 -46.63
CA VAL A 58 -16.80 -35.49 -45.72
C VAL A 58 -17.99 -34.68 -45.17
N LYS A 59 -19.21 -35.25 -45.27
CA LYS A 59 -20.46 -34.65 -44.76
C LYS A 59 -20.93 -35.34 -43.49
N LEU A 60 -20.05 -35.37 -42.48
CA LEU A 60 -20.31 -36.06 -41.20
C LEU A 60 -20.26 -35.12 -40.00
N GLY A 61 -19.93 -33.85 -40.22
CA GLY A 61 -19.72 -32.89 -39.15
C GLY A 61 -20.94 -32.71 -38.28
N ALA A 62 -20.69 -32.62 -36.97
CA ALA A 62 -21.68 -32.19 -36.00
C ALA A 62 -21.56 -30.71 -35.63
N TRP A 63 -20.60 -29.99 -36.22
CA TRP A 63 -20.20 -28.62 -35.88
C TRP A 63 -20.34 -27.72 -37.11
N SER A 64 -21.05 -26.61 -36.97
CA SER A 64 -21.11 -25.58 -37.99
C SER A 64 -20.47 -24.30 -37.48
N TRP A 65 -19.69 -23.66 -38.36
CA TRP A 65 -18.99 -22.41 -38.09
C TRP A 65 -19.77 -21.21 -38.61
N ASP A 66 -20.13 -20.29 -37.72
CA ASP A 66 -20.67 -19.01 -38.15
C ASP A 66 -19.54 -18.02 -38.49
N MET A 67 -19.38 -17.77 -39.78
CA MET A 67 -18.43 -16.79 -40.30
C MET A 67 -18.72 -15.35 -39.84
N ALA A 68 -19.93 -15.02 -39.41
CA ALA A 68 -20.26 -13.67 -38.98
C ALA A 68 -19.83 -13.37 -37.54
N THR A 69 -19.98 -14.33 -36.63
CA THR A 69 -19.64 -14.17 -35.20
C THR A 69 -18.28 -14.78 -34.85
N GLY A 70 -17.81 -15.76 -35.63
CA GLY A 70 -16.67 -16.59 -35.26
C GLY A 70 -16.99 -17.57 -34.14
N GLU A 71 -18.27 -17.94 -33.99
CA GLU A 71 -18.74 -18.95 -33.05
C GLU A 71 -19.02 -20.28 -33.75
N GLU A 72 -18.85 -21.38 -33.02
CA GLU A 72 -19.32 -22.69 -33.48
C GLU A 72 -20.60 -23.11 -32.77
N TYR A 73 -21.51 -23.67 -33.56
CA TYR A 73 -22.73 -24.30 -33.08
C TYR A 73 -22.72 -25.78 -33.39
N ARG A 74 -23.22 -26.58 -32.44
CA ARG A 74 -23.44 -28.01 -32.67
C ARG A 74 -24.75 -28.18 -33.44
N VAL A 75 -24.67 -28.50 -34.72
CA VAL A 75 -25.84 -28.55 -35.62
C VAL A 75 -26.43 -29.96 -35.79
N GLY A 76 -25.83 -30.98 -35.16
CA GLY A 76 -26.22 -32.39 -35.35
C GLY A 76 -25.45 -33.05 -36.51
N ALA A 77 -25.27 -34.37 -36.44
CA ALA A 77 -24.43 -35.09 -37.39
C ALA A 77 -24.96 -34.96 -38.84
N GLY A 78 -24.08 -34.57 -39.77
CA GLY A 78 -24.40 -34.45 -41.20
C GLY A 78 -25.12 -33.16 -41.60
N LEU A 79 -25.43 -32.27 -40.65
CA LEU A 79 -26.02 -30.96 -40.91
C LEU A 79 -24.96 -29.85 -41.03
N ALA A 80 -23.69 -30.17 -40.73
CA ALA A 80 -22.57 -29.28 -40.93
C ALA A 80 -22.14 -29.18 -42.40
N GLU A 81 -21.37 -28.14 -42.69
CA GLU A 81 -20.66 -27.96 -43.95
C GLU A 81 -19.71 -29.13 -44.28
N PRO A 82 -19.55 -29.49 -45.56
CA PRO A 82 -18.60 -30.54 -45.96
C PRO A 82 -17.15 -30.11 -45.75
N TYR A 83 -16.37 -30.87 -44.98
CA TYR A 83 -14.97 -30.56 -44.63
C TYR A 83 -13.98 -31.61 -45.15
N ALA A 84 -12.66 -31.32 -45.09
CA ALA A 84 -11.63 -32.26 -45.54
C ALA A 84 -11.44 -33.45 -44.59
N ILE A 85 -10.93 -34.58 -45.08
CA ILE A 85 -10.72 -35.80 -44.28
C ILE A 85 -9.82 -35.59 -43.03
N THR A 86 -8.92 -34.61 -43.04
CA THR A 86 -8.11 -34.21 -41.87
C THR A 86 -8.96 -33.68 -40.72
N TRP A 87 -10.04 -32.96 -41.01
CA TRP A 87 -11.00 -32.48 -40.01
C TRP A 87 -11.78 -33.64 -39.41
N CYS A 88 -12.15 -34.62 -40.23
CA CYS A 88 -12.75 -35.88 -39.77
C CYS A 88 -11.82 -36.61 -38.79
N ALA A 89 -10.53 -36.71 -39.12
CA ALA A 89 -9.55 -37.36 -38.26
C ALA A 89 -9.30 -36.63 -36.93
N VAL A 90 -9.57 -35.32 -36.87
CA VAL A 90 -9.56 -34.53 -35.63
C VAL A 90 -10.82 -34.78 -34.80
N GLU A 91 -12.00 -34.76 -35.43
CA GLU A 91 -13.28 -35.00 -34.74
C GLU A 91 -13.37 -36.43 -34.18
N TYR A 92 -12.89 -37.41 -34.94
CA TYR A 92 -12.83 -38.84 -34.56
C TYR A 92 -11.45 -39.27 -34.08
N PHE A 93 -10.71 -38.36 -33.43
CA PHE A 93 -9.32 -38.57 -33.04
C PHE A 93 -9.08 -39.96 -32.44
N GLU A 94 -8.14 -40.67 -33.06
CA GLU A 94 -7.65 -41.97 -32.61
C GLU A 94 -6.52 -41.72 -31.60
N VAL A 95 -6.50 -42.47 -30.50
CA VAL A 95 -5.69 -42.20 -29.30
C VAL A 95 -4.20 -42.08 -29.61
N SER A 96 -3.67 -42.92 -30.50
CA SER A 96 -2.26 -42.85 -30.89
C SER A 96 -1.98 -41.62 -31.78
N GLY A 97 -2.98 -41.15 -32.53
CA GLY A 97 -2.84 -40.08 -33.52
C GLY A 97 -2.20 -40.55 -34.82
N ALA A 98 -2.05 -41.86 -35.04
CA ALA A 98 -1.42 -42.44 -36.23
C ALA A 98 -2.17 -42.06 -37.51
N ILE A 99 -3.50 -42.15 -37.49
CA ILE A 99 -4.37 -41.79 -38.62
C ILE A 99 -4.11 -40.34 -39.05
N LEU A 100 -4.11 -39.41 -38.08
CA LEU A 100 -3.91 -38.00 -38.37
C LEU A 100 -2.50 -37.73 -38.89
N ARG A 101 -1.45 -38.36 -38.31
CA ARG A 101 -0.08 -38.25 -38.83
C ARG A 101 0.05 -38.73 -40.27
N MET A 102 -0.54 -39.88 -40.59
CA MET A 102 -0.49 -40.43 -41.94
C MET A 102 -1.20 -39.53 -42.96
N LEU A 103 -2.35 -38.95 -42.60
CA LEU A 103 -3.04 -38.01 -43.48
C LEU A 103 -2.23 -36.73 -43.70
N LEU A 104 -1.55 -36.23 -42.66
CA LEU A 104 -0.73 -35.02 -42.72
C LEU A 104 0.62 -35.21 -43.45
N GLN A 105 1.02 -36.45 -43.75
CA GLN A 105 2.14 -36.70 -44.69
C GLN A 105 1.78 -36.32 -46.13
N HIS A 106 0.48 -36.34 -46.47
CA HIS A 106 -0.03 -36.06 -47.81
C HIS A 106 -0.77 -34.73 -47.91
N LEU A 107 -1.26 -34.19 -46.79
CA LEU A 107 -2.10 -32.99 -46.74
C LEU A 107 -1.48 -31.94 -45.82
N SER A 108 -1.62 -30.67 -46.20
CA SER A 108 -1.13 -29.56 -45.36
C SER A 108 -1.97 -29.42 -44.09
N PRO A 109 -1.34 -29.30 -42.90
CA PRO A 109 -2.05 -29.03 -41.65
C PRO A 109 -2.66 -27.62 -41.58
N ASN A 110 -2.25 -26.73 -42.51
CA ASN A 110 -2.60 -25.30 -42.49
C ASN A 110 -3.67 -24.94 -43.52
N THR A 111 -4.24 -25.91 -44.24
CA THR A 111 -5.30 -25.63 -45.21
C THR A 111 -6.54 -25.07 -44.50
N PRO A 112 -6.94 -23.81 -44.79
CA PRO A 112 -8.07 -23.20 -44.12
C PRO A 112 -9.39 -23.75 -44.65
N HIS A 113 -10.37 -23.88 -43.76
CA HIS A 113 -11.75 -24.19 -44.05
C HIS A 113 -12.61 -23.10 -43.40
N TYR A 114 -13.28 -22.26 -44.19
CA TYR A 114 -14.04 -21.11 -43.68
C TYR A 114 -13.20 -20.23 -42.72
N GLY A 115 -12.00 -19.85 -43.16
CA GLY A 115 -11.14 -18.93 -42.41
C GLY A 115 -10.46 -19.50 -41.16
N ARG A 116 -10.55 -20.80 -40.90
CA ARG A 116 -9.91 -21.48 -39.76
C ARG A 116 -9.19 -22.75 -40.17
N THR A 117 -8.22 -23.19 -39.37
CA THR A 117 -7.40 -24.39 -39.64
C THR A 117 -7.85 -25.60 -38.81
N PRO A 118 -7.42 -26.84 -39.16
CA PRO A 118 -7.63 -28.02 -38.32
C PRO A 118 -7.20 -27.86 -36.86
N LEU A 119 -6.18 -27.02 -36.59
CA LEU A 119 -5.73 -26.70 -35.23
C LEU A 119 -6.84 -26.06 -34.39
N HIS A 120 -7.57 -25.10 -34.97
CA HIS A 120 -8.72 -24.46 -34.30
C HIS A 120 -9.82 -25.48 -33.98
N HIS A 121 -10.10 -26.38 -34.93
CA HIS A 121 -11.09 -27.43 -34.72
C HIS A 121 -10.68 -28.42 -33.63
N ALA A 122 -9.39 -28.75 -33.55
CA ALA A 122 -8.86 -29.60 -32.48
C ALA A 122 -9.02 -28.94 -31.10
N ILE A 123 -8.83 -27.62 -31.01
CA ILE A 123 -9.04 -26.84 -29.79
C ILE A 123 -10.52 -26.83 -29.40
N LEU A 124 -11.42 -26.64 -30.35
CA LEU A 124 -12.88 -26.72 -30.15
C LEU A 124 -13.33 -28.09 -29.64
N CYS A 125 -12.76 -29.16 -30.19
CA CYS A 125 -13.01 -30.52 -29.73
C CYS A 125 -12.40 -30.81 -28.34
N GLY A 126 -11.59 -29.91 -27.78
CA GLY A 126 -10.88 -30.11 -26.51
C GLY A 126 -9.82 -31.23 -26.58
N SER A 127 -9.38 -31.61 -27.78
CA SER A 127 -8.52 -32.78 -27.98
C SER A 127 -7.04 -32.40 -27.89
N VAL A 128 -6.46 -32.56 -26.68
CA VAL A 128 -5.02 -32.32 -26.43
C VAL A 128 -4.14 -33.18 -27.34
N GLY A 129 -4.54 -34.44 -27.57
CA GLY A 129 -3.82 -35.34 -28.46
C GLY A 129 -3.79 -34.84 -29.90
N ALA A 130 -4.93 -34.41 -30.43
CA ALA A 130 -5.01 -33.88 -31.81
C ALA A 130 -4.18 -32.60 -31.98
N VAL A 131 -4.24 -31.69 -31.00
CA VAL A 131 -3.44 -30.45 -31.01
C VAL A 131 -1.95 -30.77 -31.03
N LYS A 132 -1.46 -31.66 -30.16
CA LYS A 132 -0.05 -32.09 -30.16
C LYS A 132 0.39 -32.68 -31.49
N VAL A 133 -0.45 -33.53 -32.09
CA VAL A 133 -0.13 -34.14 -33.40
C VAL A 133 -0.07 -33.10 -34.50
N LEU A 134 -1.03 -32.16 -34.54
CA LEU A 134 -1.06 -31.10 -35.55
C LEU A 134 0.18 -30.21 -35.46
N LEU A 135 0.55 -29.77 -34.25
CA LEU A 135 1.73 -28.93 -34.02
C LEU A 135 3.02 -29.67 -34.40
N ASN A 136 3.16 -30.95 -34.01
CA ASN A 136 4.31 -31.78 -34.39
C ASN A 136 4.42 -32.01 -35.91
N CYS A 137 3.29 -31.94 -36.64
CA CYS A 137 3.26 -32.06 -38.10
C CYS A 137 3.41 -30.71 -38.82
N GLY A 138 3.74 -29.62 -38.13
CA GLY A 138 3.97 -28.30 -38.72
C GLY A 138 2.71 -27.44 -38.89
N ALA A 139 1.66 -27.68 -38.09
CA ALA A 139 0.57 -26.72 -37.98
C ALA A 139 1.09 -25.39 -37.42
N ASP A 140 0.71 -24.29 -38.05
CA ASP A 140 1.06 -22.94 -37.63
C ASP A 140 0.27 -22.57 -36.37
N VAL A 141 1.01 -22.32 -35.28
CA VAL A 141 0.47 -21.99 -33.96
C VAL A 141 -0.10 -20.57 -33.90
N GLU A 142 0.28 -19.70 -34.84
CA GLU A 142 -0.15 -18.30 -34.91
C GLU A 142 -1.19 -18.03 -36.00
N CYS A 143 -1.52 -19.02 -36.84
CA CYS A 143 -2.47 -18.82 -37.92
C CYS A 143 -3.81 -18.31 -37.37
N PRO A 144 -4.26 -17.08 -37.70
CA PRO A 144 -5.47 -16.52 -37.12
C PRO A 144 -6.72 -17.12 -37.75
N VAL A 145 -7.79 -17.22 -36.95
CA VAL A 145 -9.15 -17.39 -37.49
C VAL A 145 -9.59 -16.09 -38.14
N LYS A 146 -10.06 -16.13 -39.39
CA LYS A 146 -10.59 -14.96 -40.10
C LYS A 146 -12.09 -15.05 -40.27
N THR A 147 -12.82 -14.12 -39.65
CA THR A 147 -14.29 -14.04 -39.80
C THR A 147 -14.68 -13.05 -40.90
N ALA A 148 -15.93 -13.12 -41.38
CA ALA A 148 -16.48 -12.22 -42.40
C ALA A 148 -16.52 -10.75 -41.95
N LYS A 149 -16.56 -10.50 -40.63
CA LYS A 149 -16.51 -9.16 -40.05
C LYS A 149 -15.09 -8.60 -39.91
N LYS A 150 -14.08 -9.30 -40.45
CA LYS A 150 -12.66 -9.03 -40.20
C LYS A 150 -12.34 -9.04 -38.71
N ASN A 151 -12.80 -10.06 -37.99
CA ASN A 151 -12.24 -10.38 -36.67
C ASN A 151 -11.20 -11.48 -36.85
N GLU A 152 -10.00 -11.23 -36.33
CA GLU A 152 -8.83 -12.09 -36.32
C GLU A 152 -8.46 -12.41 -34.87
N PHE A 153 -8.27 -13.71 -34.61
CA PHE A 153 -7.77 -14.19 -33.32
C PHE A 153 -6.98 -15.49 -33.49
N CYS A 154 -5.82 -15.57 -32.83
CA CYS A 154 -4.97 -16.76 -32.83
C CYS A 154 -5.55 -17.93 -31.99
N PRO A 155 -5.02 -19.17 -32.16
CA PRO A 155 -5.37 -20.36 -31.37
C PRO A 155 -5.32 -20.15 -29.85
N ILE A 156 -4.34 -19.40 -29.34
CA ILE A 156 -4.20 -19.12 -27.89
C ILE A 156 -5.40 -18.34 -27.34
N HIS A 157 -5.92 -17.37 -28.10
CA HIS A 157 -7.11 -16.59 -27.73
C HIS A 157 -8.35 -17.48 -27.63
N MET A 158 -8.47 -18.45 -28.54
CA MET A 158 -9.58 -19.40 -28.57
C MET A 158 -9.53 -20.35 -27.36
N ALA A 159 -8.36 -20.94 -27.10
CA ALA A 159 -8.16 -21.82 -25.95
C ALA A 159 -8.39 -21.07 -24.62
N ALA A 160 -7.91 -19.83 -24.52
CA ALA A 160 -8.13 -18.94 -23.38
C ALA A 160 -9.61 -18.60 -23.19
N ARG A 161 -10.38 -18.33 -24.26
CA ARG A 161 -11.83 -18.05 -24.19
C ARG A 161 -12.62 -19.26 -23.69
N LEU A 162 -12.30 -20.44 -24.22
CA LEU A 162 -12.95 -21.71 -23.86
C LEU A 162 -12.56 -22.20 -22.46
N GLY A 163 -11.45 -21.70 -21.89
CA GLY A 163 -11.00 -22.08 -20.56
C GLY A 163 -10.21 -23.40 -20.54
N LEU A 164 -9.58 -23.77 -21.66
CA LEU A 164 -8.87 -25.04 -21.82
C LEU A 164 -7.39 -24.90 -21.44
N SER A 165 -7.10 -24.89 -20.13
CA SER A 165 -5.75 -24.62 -19.60
C SER A 165 -4.67 -25.58 -20.11
N THR A 166 -5.00 -26.86 -20.29
CA THR A 166 -4.08 -27.87 -20.84
C THR A 166 -3.73 -27.60 -22.30
N LEU A 167 -4.66 -27.06 -23.08
CA LEU A 167 -4.40 -26.65 -24.46
C LEU A 167 -3.62 -25.35 -24.52
N VAL A 168 -3.92 -24.39 -23.64
CA VAL A 168 -3.10 -23.18 -23.48
C VAL A 168 -1.66 -23.58 -23.20
N GLN A 169 -1.41 -24.47 -22.23
CA GLN A 169 -0.06 -24.97 -21.95
C GLN A 169 0.58 -25.63 -23.19
N CYS A 170 -0.15 -26.46 -23.92
CA CYS A 170 0.36 -27.11 -25.14
C CYS A 170 0.78 -26.11 -26.24
N LEU A 171 0.02 -25.02 -26.40
CA LEU A 171 0.34 -23.95 -27.35
C LEU A 171 1.60 -23.18 -26.90
N ILE A 172 1.71 -22.90 -25.60
CA ILE A 172 2.87 -22.25 -24.99
C ILE A 172 4.13 -23.09 -25.19
N ASP A 173 4.04 -24.40 -24.93
CA ASP A 173 5.15 -25.35 -25.11
C ASP A 173 5.62 -25.41 -26.58
N SER A 174 4.74 -25.04 -27.51
CA SER A 174 5.01 -24.99 -28.95
C SER A 174 5.53 -23.63 -29.43
N GLY A 175 5.75 -22.67 -28.52
CA GLY A 175 6.39 -21.39 -28.82
C GLY A 175 5.46 -20.30 -29.35
N CYS A 176 4.16 -20.34 -29.01
CA CYS A 176 3.23 -19.28 -29.40
C CYS A 176 3.56 -17.92 -28.77
N ASP A 177 3.20 -16.83 -29.44
CA ASP A 177 3.28 -15.48 -28.87
C ASP A 177 2.17 -15.26 -27.84
N LEU A 178 2.56 -15.25 -26.57
CA LEU A 178 1.69 -15.01 -25.42
C LEU A 178 0.99 -13.64 -25.46
N ASN A 179 1.61 -12.68 -26.15
CA ASN A 179 1.21 -11.28 -26.19
C ASN A 179 0.60 -10.90 -27.55
N SER A 180 0.32 -11.90 -28.39
CA SER A 180 -0.47 -11.71 -29.61
C SER A 180 -1.79 -11.02 -29.26
N LYS A 181 -2.27 -10.18 -30.18
CA LYS A 181 -3.47 -9.37 -29.99
C LYS A 181 -4.51 -9.74 -31.03
N THR A 182 -5.76 -9.80 -30.59
CA THR A 182 -6.92 -9.79 -31.50
C THR A 182 -7.10 -8.42 -32.16
N ASP A 183 -8.05 -8.30 -33.08
CA ASP A 183 -8.40 -7.00 -33.68
C ASP A 183 -8.95 -5.97 -32.69
N SER A 184 -9.56 -6.41 -31.59
CA SER A 184 -9.93 -5.53 -30.48
C SER A 184 -8.73 -5.11 -29.62
N GLY A 185 -7.54 -5.64 -29.90
CA GLY A 185 -6.32 -5.46 -29.12
C GLY A 185 -6.25 -6.32 -27.87
N ASP A 186 -7.17 -7.27 -27.69
CA ASP A 186 -7.21 -8.13 -26.49
C ASP A 186 -6.12 -9.20 -26.59
N THR A 187 -5.33 -9.36 -25.52
CA THR A 187 -4.40 -10.50 -25.38
C THR A 187 -5.09 -11.71 -24.74
N ALA A 188 -4.43 -12.86 -24.75
CA ALA A 188 -4.94 -14.06 -24.06
C ALA A 188 -5.23 -13.80 -22.56
N LEU A 189 -4.40 -13.01 -21.86
CA LEU A 189 -4.65 -12.61 -20.45
C LEU A 189 -5.95 -11.80 -20.31
N MET A 190 -6.19 -10.83 -21.20
CA MET A 190 -7.40 -10.01 -21.19
C MET A 190 -8.66 -10.84 -21.47
N ILE A 191 -8.56 -11.82 -22.38
CA ILE A 191 -9.64 -12.78 -22.64
C ILE A 191 -9.91 -13.63 -21.40
N CYS A 192 -8.88 -14.14 -20.70
CA CYS A 192 -9.07 -14.84 -19.44
C CYS A 192 -9.78 -13.97 -18.39
N ALA A 193 -9.43 -12.68 -18.28
CA ALA A 193 -10.11 -11.72 -17.42
C ALA A 193 -11.57 -11.46 -17.83
N LYS A 194 -11.84 -11.41 -19.14
CA LYS A 194 -13.19 -11.19 -19.68
C LYS A 194 -14.12 -12.36 -19.41
N TYR A 195 -13.63 -13.59 -19.59
CA TYR A 195 -14.41 -14.83 -19.45
C TYR A 195 -14.19 -15.57 -18.13
N LYS A 196 -13.50 -14.95 -17.16
CA LYS A 196 -13.26 -15.46 -15.80
C LYS A 196 -12.57 -16.83 -15.77
N ARG A 197 -11.51 -16.98 -16.57
CA ARG A 197 -10.78 -18.25 -16.73
C ARG A 197 -9.54 -18.29 -15.84
N GLU A 198 -9.74 -18.72 -14.60
CA GLU A 198 -8.70 -18.75 -13.55
C GLU A 198 -7.47 -19.58 -13.95
N GLU A 199 -7.66 -20.85 -14.28
CA GLU A 199 -6.55 -21.77 -14.60
C GLU A 199 -5.76 -21.34 -15.85
N CYS A 200 -6.44 -20.81 -16.87
CA CYS A 200 -5.77 -20.28 -18.05
C CYS A 200 -4.95 -19.03 -17.71
N LEU A 201 -5.50 -18.14 -16.88
CA LEU A 201 -4.77 -16.96 -16.41
C LEU A 201 -3.52 -17.37 -15.64
N ARG A 202 -3.62 -18.36 -14.75
CA ARG A 202 -2.49 -18.90 -13.99
C ARG A 202 -1.40 -19.45 -14.91
N VAL A 203 -1.76 -20.29 -15.88
CA VAL A 203 -0.82 -20.86 -16.86
C VAL A 203 -0.12 -19.77 -17.67
N LEU A 204 -0.86 -18.79 -18.20
CA LEU A 204 -0.29 -17.67 -18.97
C LEU A 204 0.64 -16.79 -18.12
N ALA A 205 0.25 -16.49 -16.89
CA ALA A 205 1.06 -15.70 -15.97
C ALA A 205 2.36 -16.42 -15.60
N MET A 206 2.29 -17.73 -15.33
CA MET A 206 3.48 -18.56 -15.08
C MET A 206 4.40 -18.64 -16.31
N ALA A 207 3.84 -18.59 -17.52
CA ALA A 207 4.62 -18.57 -18.76
C ALA A 207 5.24 -17.20 -19.07
N GLY A 208 4.90 -16.15 -18.31
CA GLY A 208 5.47 -14.81 -18.50
C GLY A 208 4.70 -13.93 -19.48
N ALA A 209 3.39 -14.17 -19.64
CA ALA A 209 2.51 -13.26 -20.37
C ALA A 209 2.50 -11.87 -19.70
N ASP A 210 2.38 -10.82 -20.52
CA ASP A 210 2.61 -9.44 -20.10
C ASP A 210 1.32 -8.77 -19.59
N PHE A 211 1.31 -8.38 -18.32
CA PHE A 211 0.19 -7.68 -17.67
C PHE A 211 0.14 -6.18 -17.99
N GLY A 212 1.22 -5.60 -18.53
CA GLY A 212 1.34 -4.18 -18.85
C GLY A 212 0.70 -3.77 -20.18
N LEU A 213 0.13 -4.72 -20.92
CA LEU A 213 -0.53 -4.45 -22.20
C LEU A 213 -1.96 -3.93 -22.01
N VAL A 214 -2.41 -3.12 -22.97
CA VAL A 214 -3.80 -2.64 -23.08
C VAL A 214 -4.37 -2.93 -24.47
N ASN A 215 -5.69 -3.10 -24.53
CA ASN A 215 -6.46 -3.24 -25.76
C ASN A 215 -6.74 -1.88 -26.43
N VAL A 216 -7.46 -1.88 -27.56
CA VAL A 216 -7.77 -0.64 -28.31
C VAL A 216 -8.62 0.34 -27.48
N ALA A 217 -9.42 -0.16 -26.53
CA ALA A 217 -10.19 0.66 -25.59
C ALA A 217 -9.37 1.16 -24.39
N GLY A 218 -8.06 0.91 -24.34
CA GLY A 218 -7.18 1.30 -23.23
C GLY A 218 -7.34 0.44 -21.97
N GLN A 219 -8.01 -0.72 -22.07
CA GLN A 219 -8.26 -1.60 -20.93
C GLN A 219 -7.15 -2.64 -20.78
N SER A 220 -6.62 -2.79 -19.56
CA SER A 220 -5.72 -3.87 -19.16
C SER A 220 -6.48 -5.07 -18.61
N ALA A 221 -5.80 -6.23 -18.47
CA ALA A 221 -6.39 -7.42 -17.89
C ALA A 221 -6.98 -7.19 -16.49
N SER A 222 -6.29 -6.41 -15.64
CA SER A 222 -6.78 -6.06 -14.30
C SER A 222 -8.02 -5.16 -14.33
N SER A 223 -8.08 -4.20 -15.27
CA SER A 223 -9.25 -3.32 -15.44
C SER A 223 -10.48 -4.10 -15.92
N ILE A 224 -10.29 -5.02 -16.87
CA ILE A 224 -11.35 -5.90 -17.40
C ILE A 224 -11.89 -6.81 -16.29
N ALA A 225 -11.01 -7.41 -15.49
CA ALA A 225 -11.42 -8.20 -14.33
C ALA A 225 -12.26 -7.37 -13.34
N GLY A 226 -11.88 -6.11 -13.11
CA GLY A 226 -12.66 -5.14 -12.32
C GLY A 226 -14.05 -4.89 -12.87
N SER A 227 -14.17 -4.51 -14.14
CA SER A 227 -15.45 -4.23 -14.80
C SER A 227 -16.40 -5.45 -14.77
N ASN A 228 -15.84 -6.67 -14.81
CA ASN A 228 -16.61 -7.91 -14.79
C ASN A 228 -16.86 -8.49 -13.38
N ARG A 229 -16.57 -7.73 -12.32
CA ARG A 229 -16.70 -8.13 -10.90
C ARG A 229 -15.92 -9.41 -10.58
N TRP A 230 -14.71 -9.53 -11.13
CA TRP A 230 -13.81 -10.68 -10.98
C TRP A 230 -12.46 -10.28 -10.35
N SER A 231 -12.38 -9.14 -9.65
CA SER A 231 -11.14 -8.62 -9.08
C SER A 231 -10.50 -9.54 -8.05
N LEU A 232 -11.28 -10.18 -7.17
CA LEU A 232 -10.75 -11.02 -6.09
C LEU A 232 -10.06 -12.27 -6.64
N ALA A 233 -10.76 -13.07 -7.45
CA ALA A 233 -10.18 -14.26 -8.05
C ALA A 233 -9.00 -13.92 -9.00
N PHE A 234 -9.06 -12.81 -9.73
CA PHE A 234 -7.92 -12.34 -10.52
C PHE A 234 -6.71 -12.02 -9.63
N GLN A 235 -6.95 -11.35 -8.50
CA GLN A 235 -5.93 -11.03 -7.50
C GLN A 235 -5.33 -12.29 -6.88
N ASP A 236 -6.16 -13.28 -6.53
CA ASP A 236 -5.72 -14.55 -5.97
C ASP A 236 -4.76 -15.28 -6.93
N VAL A 237 -5.11 -15.36 -8.23
CA VAL A 237 -4.23 -15.96 -9.24
C VAL A 237 -2.89 -15.22 -9.36
N VAL A 238 -2.91 -13.89 -9.38
CA VAL A 238 -1.67 -13.09 -9.47
C VAL A 238 -0.80 -13.33 -8.23
N PHE A 239 -1.39 -13.44 -7.05
CA PHE A 239 -0.64 -13.74 -5.83
C PHE A 239 -0.15 -15.18 -5.76
N ASP A 240 -0.90 -16.15 -6.27
CA ASP A 240 -0.41 -17.53 -6.38
C ASP A 240 0.82 -17.63 -7.28
N VAL A 241 0.85 -16.84 -8.37
CA VAL A 241 2.04 -16.73 -9.24
C VAL A 241 3.23 -16.13 -8.48
N ILE A 242 3.00 -15.06 -7.70
CA ILE A 242 4.05 -14.44 -6.88
C ILE A 242 4.55 -15.41 -5.80
N ARG A 243 3.65 -16.13 -5.12
CA ARG A 243 3.97 -17.15 -4.11
C ARG A 243 4.72 -18.34 -4.69
N ALA A 244 4.52 -18.66 -5.97
CA ALA A 244 5.32 -19.63 -6.71
C ALA A 244 6.70 -19.08 -7.14
N MET A 245 7.14 -17.96 -6.56
CA MET A 245 8.42 -17.31 -6.85
C MET A 245 8.56 -16.88 -8.31
N LYS A 246 7.46 -16.52 -8.98
CA LYS A 246 7.48 -15.89 -10.31
C LYS A 246 6.92 -14.48 -10.25
N ILE A 247 7.67 -13.53 -10.80
CA ILE A 247 7.20 -12.14 -10.93
C ILE A 247 6.31 -12.03 -12.17
N PRO A 248 5.07 -11.51 -12.04
CA PRO A 248 4.24 -11.18 -13.19
C PRO A 248 4.95 -10.14 -14.08
N ARG A 249 5.17 -10.49 -15.34
CA ARG A 249 5.83 -9.61 -16.30
C ARG A 249 4.94 -8.40 -16.60
N SER A 250 5.56 -7.22 -16.68
CA SER A 250 4.91 -6.00 -17.13
C SER A 250 5.86 -5.16 -17.97
N SER A 251 5.51 -4.91 -19.23
CA SER A 251 6.22 -3.94 -20.09
C SER A 251 5.90 -2.49 -19.74
N ASN A 252 4.75 -2.24 -19.09
CA ASN A 252 4.32 -0.91 -18.69
C ASN A 252 3.90 -0.88 -17.22
N MET A 253 4.76 -0.29 -16.40
CA MET A 253 4.57 -0.16 -14.95
C MET A 253 3.42 0.77 -14.56
N THR A 254 2.98 1.67 -15.46
CA THR A 254 1.81 2.53 -15.22
C THR A 254 0.51 1.73 -15.33
N VAL A 255 0.47 0.78 -16.26
CA VAL A 255 -0.67 -0.11 -16.48
C VAL A 255 -0.73 -1.19 -15.40
N PHE A 256 0.40 -1.83 -15.13
CA PHE A 256 0.48 -2.87 -14.11
C PHE A 256 1.84 -2.86 -13.41
N SER A 257 1.81 -2.53 -12.13
CA SER A 257 2.96 -2.68 -11.24
C SER A 257 2.70 -3.78 -10.22
N PRO A 258 3.46 -4.89 -10.22
CA PRO A 258 3.31 -5.95 -9.22
C PRO A 258 3.41 -5.43 -7.78
N LEU A 259 4.34 -4.49 -7.53
CA LEU A 259 4.54 -3.87 -6.23
C LEU A 259 3.32 -3.05 -5.80
N MET A 260 2.82 -2.16 -6.67
CA MET A 260 1.63 -1.37 -6.38
C MET A 260 0.38 -2.24 -6.21
N PHE A 261 0.27 -3.30 -7.01
CA PHE A 261 -0.81 -4.26 -6.93
C PHE A 261 -0.84 -4.98 -5.57
N ALA A 262 0.30 -5.48 -5.12
CA ALA A 262 0.44 -6.10 -3.80
C ALA A 262 0.21 -5.10 -2.66
N ALA A 263 0.73 -3.88 -2.78
CA ALA A 263 0.53 -2.80 -1.80
C ALA A 263 -0.95 -2.39 -1.66
N LYS A 264 -1.68 -2.31 -2.79
CA LYS A 264 -3.11 -1.99 -2.80
C LYS A 264 -3.96 -3.07 -2.13
N ALA A 265 -3.60 -4.33 -2.33
CA ALA A 265 -4.24 -5.46 -1.68
C ALA A 265 -3.86 -5.61 -0.20
N GLY A 266 -2.66 -5.15 0.19
CA GLY A 266 -2.11 -5.34 1.52
C GLY A 266 -1.54 -6.75 1.74
N ASP A 267 -1.19 -7.50 0.68
CA ASP A 267 -0.65 -8.85 0.80
C ASP A 267 0.83 -8.81 1.23
N ILE A 268 1.06 -9.18 2.49
CA ILE A 268 2.38 -9.10 3.14
C ILE A 268 3.37 -10.09 2.53
N GLU A 269 2.93 -11.31 2.22
CA GLU A 269 3.82 -12.36 1.71
C GLU A 269 4.23 -12.06 0.27
N ALA A 270 3.31 -11.58 -0.57
CA ALA A 270 3.62 -11.10 -1.91
C ALA A 270 4.62 -9.92 -1.86
N LEU A 271 4.42 -8.96 -0.95
CA LEU A 271 5.37 -7.85 -0.78
C LEU A 271 6.76 -8.31 -0.32
N LYS A 272 6.84 -9.26 0.63
CA LYS A 272 8.13 -9.85 1.06
C LYS A 272 8.88 -10.46 -0.12
N ILE A 273 8.19 -11.24 -0.94
CA ILE A 273 8.78 -11.88 -2.13
C ILE A 273 9.25 -10.79 -3.09
N LEU A 274 8.40 -9.83 -3.46
CA LEU A 274 8.73 -8.78 -4.41
C LEU A 274 9.92 -7.92 -3.96
N ILE A 275 9.99 -7.55 -2.68
CA ILE A 275 11.11 -6.80 -2.11
C ILE A 275 12.39 -7.64 -2.10
N GLY A 276 12.30 -8.93 -1.74
CA GLY A 276 13.44 -9.84 -1.69
C GLY A 276 14.11 -10.07 -3.05
N TRP A 277 13.40 -9.89 -4.16
CA TRP A 277 13.97 -9.96 -5.50
C TRP A 277 14.89 -8.79 -5.85
N GLY A 278 14.76 -7.64 -5.17
CA GLY A 278 15.67 -6.48 -5.31
C GLY A 278 15.61 -5.72 -6.63
N GLY A 279 14.81 -6.16 -7.61
CA GLY A 279 14.70 -5.53 -8.94
C GLY A 279 13.69 -4.38 -9.05
N PHE A 280 12.94 -4.07 -7.99
CA PHE A 280 11.88 -3.06 -8.01
C PHE A 280 12.34 -1.74 -7.38
N ASN A 281 12.01 -0.64 -8.04
CA ASN A 281 12.08 0.68 -7.42
C ASN A 281 10.89 0.83 -6.44
N LEU A 282 11.17 0.79 -5.14
CA LEU A 282 10.15 0.98 -4.08
C LEU A 282 9.51 2.38 -4.11
N ASP A 283 10.24 3.34 -4.67
CA ASP A 283 9.88 4.75 -4.75
C ASP A 283 9.23 5.12 -6.09
N TYR A 284 8.92 4.12 -6.92
CA TYR A 284 8.11 4.32 -8.12
C TYR A 284 6.78 4.98 -7.73
N GLN A 285 6.35 6.00 -8.50
CA GLN A 285 5.07 6.68 -8.32
C GLN A 285 4.20 6.46 -9.55
N ASP A 286 2.92 6.15 -9.34
CA ASP A 286 1.95 6.00 -10.42
C ASP A 286 1.60 7.35 -11.10
N GLU A 287 0.68 7.32 -12.06
CA GLU A 287 0.25 8.52 -12.79
C GLU A 287 -0.33 9.62 -11.89
N ASN A 288 -0.79 9.29 -10.68
CA ASN A 288 -1.31 10.23 -9.69
C ASN A 288 -0.26 10.66 -8.65
N GLY A 289 0.96 10.13 -8.76
CA GLY A 289 2.05 10.38 -7.82
C GLY A 289 2.01 9.48 -6.57
N PHE A 290 1.22 8.41 -6.55
CA PHE A 290 1.19 7.52 -5.39
C PHE A 290 2.33 6.51 -5.45
N SER A 291 3.15 6.46 -4.39
CA SER A 291 4.11 5.38 -4.14
C SER A 291 3.45 4.17 -3.46
N ALA A 292 4.12 3.01 -3.46
CA ALA A 292 3.59 1.81 -2.79
C ALA A 292 3.30 2.07 -1.30
N VAL A 293 4.19 2.79 -0.61
CA VAL A 293 4.02 3.14 0.81
C VAL A 293 2.84 4.09 1.02
N MET A 294 2.61 5.04 0.12
CA MET A 294 1.40 5.89 0.16
C MET A 294 0.11 5.09 -0.02
N ILE A 295 0.10 4.10 -0.93
CA ILE A 295 -1.09 3.26 -1.15
C ILE A 295 -1.40 2.45 0.10
N THR A 296 -0.39 1.85 0.75
CA THR A 296 -0.61 1.11 2.00
C THR A 296 -1.17 1.99 3.12
N ALA A 297 -0.68 3.23 3.26
CA ALA A 297 -1.21 4.21 4.19
C ALA A 297 -2.66 4.62 3.85
N LEU A 298 -2.92 4.96 2.59
CA LEU A 298 -4.26 5.32 2.09
C LEU A 298 -5.27 4.17 2.22
N LYS A 299 -4.83 2.91 2.27
CA LYS A 299 -5.71 1.74 2.44
C LYS A 299 -5.79 1.24 3.88
N GLY A 300 -5.00 1.78 4.81
CA GLY A 300 -4.99 1.36 6.21
C GLY A 300 -4.19 0.06 6.48
N HIS A 301 -3.33 -0.36 5.54
CA HIS A 301 -2.55 -1.60 5.63
C HIS A 301 -1.25 -1.41 6.42
N VAL A 302 -1.34 -1.36 7.76
CA VAL A 302 -0.23 -1.03 8.67
C VAL A 302 0.98 -1.97 8.51
N GLU A 303 0.79 -3.29 8.45
CA GLU A 303 1.91 -4.24 8.36
C GLU A 303 2.61 -4.19 6.99
N ALA A 304 1.84 -3.99 5.90
CA ALA A 304 2.40 -3.78 4.57
C ALA A 304 3.20 -2.47 4.51
N PHE A 305 2.69 -1.41 5.14
CA PHE A 305 3.39 -0.14 5.30
C PHE A 305 4.71 -0.32 6.08
N ARG A 306 4.66 -1.00 7.22
CA ARG A 306 5.84 -1.33 8.03
C ARG A 306 6.89 -2.05 7.20
N LEU A 307 6.49 -3.07 6.45
CA LEU A 307 7.40 -3.82 5.59
C LEU A 307 8.11 -2.93 4.57
N LEU A 308 7.36 -2.06 3.86
CA LEU A 308 7.91 -1.15 2.86
C LEU A 308 8.88 -0.11 3.47
N VAL A 309 8.51 0.47 4.61
CA VAL A 309 9.37 1.43 5.33
C VAL A 309 10.69 0.79 5.75
N TYR A 310 10.64 -0.42 6.31
CA TYR A 310 11.85 -1.14 6.72
C TYR A 310 12.69 -1.66 5.55
N ALA A 311 12.07 -1.84 4.38
CA ALA A 311 12.77 -2.13 3.13
C ALA A 311 13.44 -0.88 2.50
N GLY A 312 13.17 0.32 3.03
CA GLY A 312 13.80 1.56 2.62
C GLY A 312 12.95 2.46 1.72
N ALA A 313 11.65 2.20 1.57
CA ALA A 313 10.76 3.07 0.81
C ALA A 313 10.72 4.50 1.39
N ASP A 314 10.71 5.50 0.51
CA ASP A 314 10.69 6.90 0.88
C ASP A 314 9.26 7.37 1.20
N VAL A 315 9.03 7.64 2.49
CA VAL A 315 7.76 8.16 3.00
C VAL A 315 7.57 9.66 2.74
N LYS A 316 8.62 10.36 2.29
CA LYS A 316 8.64 11.82 2.05
C LYS A 316 8.14 12.22 0.68
N LEU A 317 8.01 11.26 -0.23
CA LEU A 317 7.47 11.52 -1.54
C LEU A 317 6.12 12.21 -1.40
N HIS A 318 5.77 13.02 -2.39
CA HIS A 318 4.46 13.68 -2.47
C HIS A 318 3.72 13.20 -3.70
N ASN A 319 2.43 12.94 -3.54
CA ASN A 319 1.54 12.73 -4.68
C ASN A 319 1.22 14.08 -5.37
N LYS A 320 0.46 14.04 -6.47
CA LYS A 320 0.05 15.26 -7.19
C LYS A 320 -0.79 16.24 -6.35
N SER A 321 -1.36 15.78 -5.25
CA SER A 321 -2.11 16.60 -4.30
C SER A 321 -1.22 17.16 -3.17
N GLY A 322 0.09 16.91 -3.18
CA GLY A 322 1.04 17.34 -2.15
C GLY A 322 1.04 16.48 -0.88
N GLN A 323 0.31 15.35 -0.87
CA GLN A 323 0.18 14.49 0.30
C GLN A 323 1.32 13.47 0.38
N THR A 324 1.86 13.27 1.58
CA THR A 324 2.82 12.21 1.92
C THR A 324 2.09 10.96 2.43
N ALA A 325 2.82 9.85 2.55
CA ALA A 325 2.25 8.62 3.12
C ALA A 325 1.70 8.83 4.55
N ILE A 326 2.34 9.69 5.35
CA ILE A 326 1.89 10.00 6.71
C ILE A 326 0.57 10.79 6.69
N THR A 327 0.48 11.85 5.89
CA THR A 327 -0.76 12.64 5.79
C THR A 327 -1.94 11.81 5.26
N LEU A 328 -1.69 10.80 4.42
CA LEU A 328 -2.72 9.89 3.95
C LEU A 328 -3.18 8.91 5.04
N SER A 329 -2.30 8.54 5.97
CA SER A 329 -2.65 7.65 7.10
C SER A 329 -3.58 8.32 8.12
N GLU A 330 -3.56 9.66 8.23
CA GLU A 330 -4.43 10.45 9.11
C GLU A 330 -5.92 10.33 8.73
N LEU A 331 -6.22 9.93 7.49
CA LEU A 331 -7.59 9.70 7.02
C LEU A 331 -8.20 8.40 7.59
N HIS A 332 -7.39 7.55 8.23
CA HIS A 332 -7.82 6.25 8.79
C HIS A 332 -7.89 6.26 10.31
N GLN A 333 -8.83 5.47 10.85
CA GLN A 333 -8.94 5.26 12.30
C GLN A 333 -7.65 4.68 12.90
N SER A 334 -6.88 3.91 12.13
CA SER A 334 -5.63 3.28 12.53
C SER A 334 -4.39 4.18 12.43
N HIS A 335 -4.53 5.50 12.24
CA HIS A 335 -3.42 6.46 12.15
C HIS A 335 -2.37 6.31 13.27
N ASP A 336 -2.81 6.06 14.52
CA ASP A 336 -1.93 5.80 15.67
C ASP A 336 -0.91 4.68 15.44
N LEU A 337 -1.30 3.64 14.70
CA LEU A 337 -0.42 2.51 14.41
C LEU A 337 0.64 2.88 13.36
N PHE A 338 0.30 3.71 12.37
CA PHE A 338 1.27 4.22 11.41
C PHE A 338 2.29 5.13 12.09
N GLU A 339 1.85 6.03 12.97
CA GLU A 339 2.75 6.86 13.78
C GLU A 339 3.68 5.99 14.65
N LYS A 340 3.14 4.92 15.28
CA LYS A 340 3.93 3.99 16.08
C LYS A 340 5.00 3.27 15.24
N VAL A 341 4.66 2.80 14.04
CA VAL A 341 5.61 2.17 13.11
C VAL A 341 6.73 3.14 12.74
N MET A 342 6.39 4.39 12.42
CA MET A 342 7.37 5.42 12.06
C MET A 342 8.26 5.82 13.22
N LEU A 343 7.69 5.94 14.43
CA LEU A 343 8.46 6.19 15.65
C LEU A 343 9.47 5.07 15.89
N GLN A 344 9.02 3.81 15.84
CA GLN A 344 9.91 2.65 16.01
C GLN A 344 11.02 2.63 14.94
N PHE A 345 10.68 2.89 13.69
CA PHE A 345 11.66 2.97 12.60
C PHE A 345 12.71 4.07 12.86
N ALA A 346 12.28 5.26 13.30
CA ALA A 346 13.19 6.36 13.64
C ALA A 346 14.12 6.00 14.82
N LEU A 347 13.60 5.32 15.84
CA LEU A 347 14.37 4.83 16.98
C LEU A 347 15.41 3.79 16.57
N GLU A 348 15.11 2.89 15.62
CA GLU A 348 16.01 1.80 15.22
C GLU A 348 17.02 2.22 14.12
N LYS A 349 16.58 2.91 13.07
CA LYS A 349 17.39 3.21 11.87
C LYS A 349 17.87 4.66 11.76
N GLY A 350 17.32 5.56 12.58
CA GLY A 350 17.65 6.99 12.56
C GLY A 350 16.91 7.79 11.47
N ASN A 351 17.00 9.13 11.55
CA ASN A 351 16.12 10.06 10.83
C ASN A 351 16.36 10.20 9.30
N ARG A 352 17.17 9.35 8.67
CA ARG A 352 17.58 9.59 7.26
C ARG A 352 16.39 9.59 6.31
N ASN A 353 15.43 8.69 6.51
CA ASN A 353 14.24 8.56 5.66
C ASN A 353 12.97 9.20 6.25
N ALA A 354 13.02 9.80 7.44
CA ALA A 354 11.85 10.30 8.16
C ALA A 354 11.76 11.85 8.29
N GLY A 355 12.55 12.60 7.53
CA GLY A 355 12.34 14.06 7.36
C GLY A 355 10.90 14.39 6.97
N GLY A 356 10.23 15.25 7.75
CA GLY A 356 8.79 15.51 7.67
C GLY A 356 7.96 14.77 8.72
N PHE A 357 8.42 13.61 9.21
CA PHE A 357 7.86 12.93 10.37
C PHE A 357 8.52 13.43 11.65
N HIS A 358 7.76 14.12 12.46
CA HIS A 358 8.22 14.71 13.70
C HIS A 358 8.24 13.66 14.83
N ALA A 359 9.18 12.71 14.76
CA ALA A 359 9.25 11.57 15.70
C ALA A 359 9.21 12.00 17.18
N LEU A 360 9.91 13.08 17.53
CA LEU A 360 9.91 13.64 18.88
C LEU A 360 8.54 14.21 19.30
N HIS A 361 7.80 14.78 18.35
CA HIS A 361 6.44 15.28 18.57
C HIS A 361 5.46 14.13 18.82
N CYS A 362 5.54 13.07 18.02
CA CYS A 362 4.74 11.85 18.22
C CYS A 362 5.06 11.19 19.56
N ALA A 363 6.33 11.06 19.93
CA ALA A 363 6.72 10.50 21.22
C ALA A 363 6.19 11.36 22.40
N ALA A 364 6.30 12.69 22.29
CA ALA A 364 5.80 13.62 23.29
C ALA A 364 4.27 13.60 23.43
N ARG A 365 3.54 13.57 22.30
CA ARG A 365 2.07 13.44 22.26
C ARG A 365 1.59 12.13 22.88
N ARG A 366 2.34 11.04 22.69
CA ARG A 366 2.00 9.70 23.24
C ARG A 366 2.45 9.49 24.68
N GLY A 367 3.24 10.42 25.24
CA GLY A 367 3.80 10.30 26.59
C GLY A 367 4.89 9.22 26.72
N ASP A 368 5.54 8.85 25.62
CA ASP A 368 6.56 7.80 25.55
C ASP A 368 7.93 8.32 26.00
N LEU A 369 8.18 8.28 27.32
CA LEU A 369 9.38 8.85 27.95
C LEU A 369 10.67 8.25 27.39
N ASP A 370 10.73 6.93 27.27
CA ASP A 370 11.91 6.20 26.79
C ASP A 370 12.26 6.60 25.34
N ALA A 371 11.23 6.74 24.49
CA ALA A 371 11.43 7.21 23.12
C ALA A 371 11.98 8.64 23.07
N VAL A 372 11.47 9.55 23.90
CA VAL A 372 11.97 10.94 23.98
C VAL A 372 13.42 10.99 24.47
N GLU A 373 13.78 10.19 25.47
CA GLU A 373 15.16 10.09 25.94
C GLU A 373 16.10 9.62 24.84
N LEU A 374 15.73 8.54 24.14
CA LEU A 374 16.54 7.99 23.08
C LEU A 374 16.68 8.98 21.91
N LEU A 375 15.58 9.60 21.45
CA LEU A 375 15.61 10.58 20.36
C LEU A 375 16.47 11.80 20.73
N THR A 376 16.33 12.32 21.95
CA THR A 376 17.14 13.45 22.42
C THR A 376 18.62 13.06 22.53
N SER A 377 18.93 11.85 23.01
CA SER A 377 20.32 11.34 23.06
C SER A 377 20.95 11.21 21.67
N LYS A 378 20.14 10.99 20.64
CA LYS A 378 20.55 10.95 19.23
C LYS A 378 20.68 12.33 18.58
N GLY A 379 20.50 13.41 19.34
CA GLY A 379 20.68 14.79 18.89
C GLY A 379 19.47 15.41 18.19
N TYR A 380 18.27 14.86 18.38
CA TYR A 380 17.04 15.54 17.93
C TYR A 380 16.85 16.83 18.74
N ASP A 381 16.58 17.93 18.05
CA ASP A 381 16.31 19.22 18.69
C ASP A 381 14.89 19.21 19.30
N VAL A 382 14.83 19.48 20.60
CA VAL A 382 13.62 19.49 21.42
C VAL A 382 12.72 20.70 21.18
N ASN A 383 13.20 21.70 20.44
CA ASN A 383 12.51 22.96 20.19
C ASN A 383 12.04 23.15 18.73
N ILE A 384 12.31 22.18 17.85
CA ILE A 384 11.81 22.25 16.47
C ILE A 384 10.28 22.29 16.50
N PRO A 385 9.63 23.23 15.81
CA PRO A 385 8.19 23.21 15.61
C PRO A 385 7.78 22.29 14.46
N ASP A 386 6.59 21.69 14.55
CA ASP A 386 5.94 21.00 13.44
C ASP A 386 5.30 21.97 12.42
N GLY A 387 4.58 21.42 11.44
CA GLY A 387 3.94 22.20 10.38
C GLY A 387 2.87 23.19 10.88
N ASP A 388 2.30 22.98 12.06
CA ASP A 388 1.33 23.86 12.70
C ASP A 388 1.99 24.81 13.73
N GLY A 389 3.31 24.74 13.87
CA GLY A 389 4.08 25.53 14.82
C GLY A 389 4.10 24.95 16.24
N TYR A 390 3.59 23.74 16.48
CA TYR A 390 3.66 23.12 17.81
C TYR A 390 5.04 22.53 18.05
N THR A 391 5.58 22.71 19.25
CA THR A 391 6.80 22.00 19.70
C THR A 391 6.43 20.69 20.41
N PRO A 392 7.39 19.76 20.62
CA PRO A 392 7.14 18.56 21.43
C PRO A 392 6.56 18.89 22.81
N LEU A 393 7.05 19.95 23.47
CA LEU A 393 6.56 20.39 24.77
C LEU A 393 5.09 20.85 24.70
N MET A 394 4.69 21.54 23.64
CA MET A 394 3.29 21.96 23.47
C MET A 394 2.34 20.78 23.29
N LEU A 395 2.76 19.74 22.55
CA LEU A 395 1.94 18.54 22.38
C LEU A 395 1.83 17.75 23.70
N ALA A 396 2.94 17.56 24.42
CA ALA A 396 2.89 16.95 25.75
C ALA A 396 2.00 17.74 26.72
N ALA A 397 2.06 19.08 26.67
CA ALA A 397 1.24 19.96 27.49
C ALA A 397 -0.25 19.88 27.13
N LYS A 398 -0.58 19.78 25.83
CA LYS A 398 -1.94 19.65 25.31
C LYS A 398 -2.60 18.32 25.72
N GLU A 399 -1.82 17.24 25.78
CA GLU A 399 -2.28 15.91 26.22
C GLU A 399 -2.17 15.71 27.75
N GLY A 400 -1.70 16.71 28.50
CA GLY A 400 -1.62 16.68 29.97
C GLY A 400 -0.50 15.83 30.54
N HIS A 401 0.52 15.49 29.75
CA HIS A 401 1.61 14.60 30.16
C HIS A 401 2.68 15.33 30.99
N GLY A 402 2.43 15.50 32.30
CA GLY A 402 3.31 16.25 33.22
C GLY A 402 4.76 15.76 33.27
N SER A 403 4.99 14.46 33.44
CA SER A 403 6.35 13.88 33.47
C SER A 403 7.09 14.05 32.14
N MET A 404 6.36 14.04 31.01
CA MET A 404 6.94 14.30 29.69
C MET A 404 7.34 15.76 29.54
N CYS A 405 6.51 16.70 30.01
CA CYS A 405 6.87 18.12 30.07
C CYS A 405 8.14 18.34 30.92
N GLU A 406 8.24 17.66 32.07
CA GLU A 406 9.41 17.76 32.95
C GLU A 406 10.68 17.26 32.24
N LEU A 407 10.60 16.10 31.58
CA LEU A 407 11.70 15.54 30.80
C LEU A 407 12.12 16.48 29.66
N LEU A 408 11.17 17.00 28.87
CA LEU A 408 11.49 17.91 27.76
C LEU A 408 12.12 19.21 28.24
N ILE A 409 11.63 19.80 29.34
CA ILE A 409 12.22 21.00 29.96
C ILE A 409 13.63 20.71 30.46
N LEU A 410 13.86 19.56 31.10
CA LEU A 410 15.19 19.12 31.53
C LEU A 410 16.17 18.99 30.36
N ARG A 411 15.66 18.57 29.19
CA ARG A 411 16.42 18.48 27.94
C ARG A 411 16.55 19.79 27.17
N GLY A 412 16.06 20.91 27.73
CA GLY A 412 16.26 22.26 27.17
C GLY A 412 15.08 22.79 26.35
N ALA A 413 13.86 22.27 26.54
CA ALA A 413 12.69 22.81 25.88
C ALA A 413 12.31 24.21 26.39
N TYR A 414 11.94 25.10 25.46
CA TYR A 414 11.50 26.47 25.74
C TYR A 414 9.97 26.53 25.93
N CYS A 415 9.53 27.14 27.04
CA CYS A 415 8.11 27.25 27.39
C CYS A 415 7.40 28.45 26.74
N ASP A 416 8.16 29.39 26.19
CA ASP A 416 7.71 30.68 25.66
C ASP A 416 7.52 30.70 24.13
N ILE A 417 7.89 29.63 23.44
CA ILE A 417 7.58 29.44 22.02
C ILE A 417 6.06 29.53 21.83
N LYS A 418 5.64 30.10 20.70
CA LYS A 418 4.23 30.24 20.32
C LYS A 418 3.95 29.45 19.04
N SER A 419 2.83 28.75 19.02
CA SER A 419 2.32 28.08 17.82
C SER A 419 1.90 29.10 16.75
N ALA A 420 1.54 28.62 15.55
CA ALA A 420 0.97 29.49 14.50
C ALA A 420 -0.31 30.21 14.95
N ARG A 421 -1.01 29.68 15.97
CA ARG A 421 -2.21 30.28 16.58
C ARG A 421 -1.90 31.20 17.76
N GLY A 422 -0.62 31.44 18.07
CA GLY A 422 -0.18 32.25 19.21
C GLY A 422 -0.27 31.54 20.56
N GLU A 423 -0.45 30.21 20.58
CA GLU A 423 -0.62 29.43 21.80
C GLU A 423 0.75 29.02 22.36
N THR A 424 0.93 29.16 23.67
CA THR A 424 2.09 28.63 24.42
C THR A 424 1.76 27.29 25.04
N ALA A 425 2.77 26.51 25.43
CA ALA A 425 2.59 25.25 26.15
C ALA A 425 1.71 25.43 27.41
N LEU A 426 1.90 26.54 28.14
CA LEU A 426 1.07 26.89 29.30
C LEU A 426 -0.41 27.11 28.92
N SER A 427 -0.66 27.83 27.84
CA SER A 427 -2.04 28.11 27.39
C SER A 427 -2.76 26.84 26.91
N LEU A 428 -2.03 25.87 26.36
CA LEU A 428 -2.56 24.57 25.95
C LEU A 428 -2.88 23.69 27.16
N ALA A 429 -1.98 23.62 28.14
CA ALA A 429 -2.23 22.90 29.39
C ALA A 429 -3.48 23.41 30.11
N ARG A 430 -3.68 24.74 30.18
CA ARG A 430 -4.86 25.36 30.82
C ARG A 430 -6.20 25.03 30.17
N LYS A 431 -6.21 24.63 28.89
CA LYS A 431 -7.44 24.29 28.16
C LYS A 431 -7.98 22.90 28.51
N ILE A 432 -7.22 22.08 29.22
CA ILE A 432 -7.63 20.73 29.62
C ILE A 432 -8.71 20.84 30.69
N VAL A 433 -9.94 20.42 30.38
CA VAL A 433 -11.08 20.41 31.30
C VAL A 433 -11.24 18.99 31.86
N GLY A 434 -11.00 18.80 33.17
CA GLY A 434 -11.39 17.57 33.88
C GLY A 434 -10.31 16.66 34.46
N GLY A 435 -9.07 17.13 34.68
CA GLY A 435 -8.00 16.32 35.32
C GLY A 435 -7.06 17.13 36.22
N LYS A 436 -6.21 16.44 37.00
CA LYS A 436 -5.07 17.09 37.69
C LYS A 436 -4.09 17.58 36.61
N ASN A 437 -3.89 18.88 36.53
CA ASN A 437 -3.13 19.50 35.46
C ASN A 437 -1.62 19.51 35.78
N ASP A 438 -1.04 18.32 35.96
CA ASP A 438 0.37 18.16 36.34
C ASP A 438 1.31 18.85 35.33
N ALA A 439 0.96 18.82 34.04
CA ALA A 439 1.67 19.55 32.99
C ALA A 439 1.68 21.08 33.21
N GLU A 440 0.55 21.67 33.61
CA GLU A 440 0.48 23.09 33.94
C GLU A 440 1.40 23.43 35.13
N HIS A 441 1.38 22.60 36.18
CA HIS A 441 2.23 22.81 37.35
C HIS A 441 3.72 22.75 37.01
N VAL A 442 4.14 21.77 36.21
CA VAL A 442 5.54 21.62 35.78
C VAL A 442 5.97 22.83 34.95
N ILE A 443 5.15 23.27 34.00
CA ILE A 443 5.46 24.43 33.15
C ILE A 443 5.51 25.73 33.98
N LEU A 444 4.56 25.93 34.91
CA LEU A 444 4.56 27.07 35.82
C LEU A 444 5.76 27.07 36.76
N ASP A 445 6.21 25.89 37.22
CA ASP A 445 7.39 25.75 38.07
C ASP A 445 8.66 26.21 37.34
N ASP A 446 8.83 25.82 36.07
CA ASP A 446 9.98 26.26 35.26
C ASP A 446 9.93 27.76 34.94
N LEU A 447 8.77 28.28 34.53
CA LEU A 447 8.58 29.72 34.27
C LEU A 447 8.85 30.56 35.51
N ALA A 448 8.32 30.14 36.67
CA ALA A 448 8.54 30.81 37.95
C ALA A 448 10.02 30.77 38.36
N ARG A 449 10.69 29.64 38.16
CA ARG A 449 12.13 29.47 38.42
C ARG A 449 12.96 30.41 37.54
N LYS A 450 12.71 30.44 36.23
CA LYS A 450 13.40 31.34 35.29
C LYS A 450 13.20 32.80 35.65
N LEU A 451 11.97 33.20 36.02
CA LEU A 451 11.65 34.56 36.46
C LEU A 451 12.50 34.98 37.68
N VAL A 452 12.49 34.17 38.75
CA VAL A 452 13.17 34.56 39.99
C VAL A 452 14.70 34.50 39.86
N LEU A 453 15.25 33.59 39.06
CA LEU A 453 16.69 33.46 38.82
C LEU A 453 17.22 34.48 37.80
N GLY A 454 16.43 34.83 36.77
CA GLY A 454 16.74 35.90 35.83
C GLY A 454 16.64 37.27 36.49
N GLY A 455 15.70 37.42 37.43
CA GLY A 455 15.43 38.66 38.14
C GLY A 455 14.57 39.63 37.33
N ALA A 456 13.86 40.51 38.01
CA ALA A 456 13.07 41.57 37.38
C ALA A 456 13.01 42.82 38.26
N SER A 457 12.61 43.94 37.65
CA SER A 457 12.31 45.16 38.37
C SER A 457 10.97 45.05 39.11
N VAL A 458 10.98 45.33 40.41
CA VAL A 458 9.78 45.41 41.24
C VAL A 458 9.83 46.67 42.11
N ARG A 459 8.67 47.16 42.54
CA ARG A 459 8.57 48.24 43.52
C ARG A 459 8.60 47.67 44.93
N LYS A 460 9.64 48.01 45.70
CA LYS A 460 9.78 47.58 47.09
C LYS A 460 9.18 48.62 48.04
N HIS A 461 8.31 48.18 48.94
CA HIS A 461 7.84 49.03 50.04
C HIS A 461 8.80 49.04 51.22
N THR A 462 8.88 50.18 51.90
CA THR A 462 9.70 50.37 53.11
C THR A 462 8.84 50.58 54.35
N ARG A 463 9.41 50.29 55.52
CA ARG A 463 8.79 50.51 56.84
C ARG A 463 7.37 49.92 56.94
N GLY A 464 7.17 48.68 56.45
CA GLY A 464 5.87 47.99 56.51
C GLY A 464 4.74 48.69 55.75
N GLY A 465 5.06 49.45 54.69
CA GLY A 465 4.08 50.19 53.87
C GLY A 465 3.99 51.69 54.15
N LYS A 466 4.55 52.18 55.27
CA LYS A 466 4.49 53.61 55.62
C LYS A 466 5.27 54.50 54.65
N GLY A 467 6.41 54.03 54.15
CA GLY A 467 7.26 54.77 53.21
C GLY A 467 6.77 54.73 51.76
N THR A 468 7.41 55.51 50.90
CA THR A 468 7.19 55.48 49.45
C THR A 468 7.81 54.20 48.84
N PRO A 469 7.08 53.51 47.94
CA PRO A 469 7.66 52.41 47.18
C PRO A 469 8.76 52.92 46.24
N HIS A 470 9.78 52.11 46.00
CA HIS A 470 10.89 52.47 45.12
C HIS A 470 11.32 51.26 44.28
N GLY A 471 11.72 51.52 43.03
CA GLY A 471 12.17 50.48 42.11
C GLY A 471 13.43 49.75 42.61
N LYS A 472 13.39 48.43 42.49
CA LYS A 472 14.49 47.52 42.80
C LYS A 472 14.49 46.35 41.84
N GLU A 473 15.65 46.07 41.28
CA GLU A 473 15.89 44.79 40.63
C GLU A 473 16.10 43.72 41.70
N ILE A 474 15.22 42.72 41.70
CA ILE A 474 15.29 41.59 42.63
C ILE A 474 15.64 40.32 41.86
N ARG A 475 16.48 39.47 42.45
CA ARG A 475 16.88 38.17 41.89
C ARG A 475 17.14 37.16 43.01
N MET A 476 16.76 35.92 42.79
CA MET A 476 17.14 34.78 43.64
C MET A 476 18.52 34.26 43.24
N VAL A 477 19.39 34.04 44.23
CA VAL A 477 20.64 33.32 44.07
C VAL A 477 20.36 31.84 44.31
N GLY A 478 20.25 31.07 43.23
CA GLY A 478 19.77 29.68 43.25
C GLY A 478 20.50 28.77 44.24
N SER A 479 21.83 28.78 44.25
CA SER A 479 22.65 27.91 45.12
C SER A 479 22.51 28.19 46.62
N LYS A 480 21.94 29.33 47.02
CA LYS A 480 21.79 29.74 48.42
C LYS A 480 20.35 29.97 48.85
N GLY A 481 19.38 29.95 47.92
CA GLY A 481 17.99 30.27 48.23
C GLY A 481 17.80 31.71 48.73
N VAL A 482 18.69 32.62 48.35
CA VAL A 482 18.74 34.00 48.86
C VAL A 482 18.10 34.96 47.87
N LEU A 483 17.18 35.79 48.33
CA LEU A 483 16.68 36.93 47.57
C LEU A 483 17.64 38.12 47.71
N ARG A 484 18.15 38.63 46.59
CA ARG A 484 19.07 39.76 46.53
C ARG A 484 18.41 40.93 45.80
N TRP A 485 18.67 42.15 46.27
CA TRP A 485 18.44 43.37 45.50
C TRP A 485 19.62 44.35 45.65
N GLY A 486 20.20 44.74 44.51
CA GLY A 486 21.41 45.54 44.42
C GLY A 486 22.73 44.78 44.65
N ASN A 487 23.85 45.50 44.56
CA ASN A 487 25.19 44.90 44.45
C ASN A 487 25.81 44.43 45.78
N SER A 488 25.21 44.76 46.93
CA SER A 488 25.76 44.43 48.24
C SER A 488 25.21 43.11 48.78
N SER A 489 26.11 42.19 49.14
CA SER A 489 25.77 40.97 49.87
C SER A 489 25.12 41.23 51.24
N ARG A 490 25.27 42.44 51.81
CA ARG A 490 24.66 42.82 53.10
C ARG A 490 23.13 42.97 53.03
N ARG A 491 22.57 43.04 51.82
CA ARG A 491 21.11 43.17 51.58
C ARG A 491 20.46 41.85 51.16
N ASN A 492 21.23 40.76 51.17
CA ASN A 492 20.75 39.41 50.94
C ASN A 492 19.72 39.03 52.01
N VAL A 493 18.60 38.47 51.56
CA VAL A 493 17.53 38.00 52.44
C VAL A 493 17.36 36.50 52.28
N MET A 494 17.46 35.79 53.40
CA MET A 494 17.03 34.40 53.50
C MET A 494 15.51 34.37 53.59
N CYS A 495 14.87 33.88 52.54
CA CYS A 495 13.43 33.71 52.49
C CYS A 495 13.03 32.52 53.36
N ARG A 496 12.08 32.72 54.29
CA ARG A 496 11.44 31.62 55.03
C ARG A 496 10.14 31.21 54.32
N HIS A 497 9.35 32.20 53.91
CA HIS A 497 8.09 31.98 53.22
C HIS A 497 7.76 33.16 52.30
N ALA A 498 6.94 32.94 51.29
CA ALA A 498 6.43 33.99 50.40
C ALA A 498 4.92 33.78 50.17
N GLU A 499 4.15 34.85 50.10
CA GLU A 499 2.70 34.80 49.88
C GLU A 499 2.27 35.90 48.92
N VAL A 500 1.24 35.60 48.14
CA VAL A 500 0.60 36.57 47.25
C VAL A 500 -0.28 37.48 48.11
N GLY A 501 -0.26 38.77 47.80
CA GLY A 501 -1.03 39.78 48.50
C GLY A 501 -0.32 40.42 49.70
N PRO A 502 -0.91 41.51 50.22
CA PRO A 502 -0.38 42.25 51.35
C PRO A 502 -0.58 41.51 52.68
N SER A 503 0.08 41.98 53.75
CA SER A 503 -0.27 41.57 55.13
C SER A 503 -1.28 42.53 55.75
N ALA A 504 -2.03 42.08 56.76
CA ALA A 504 -3.03 42.90 57.44
C ALA A 504 -2.44 44.21 58.01
N ALA A 505 -1.19 44.16 58.49
CA ALA A 505 -0.45 45.34 58.95
C ALA A 505 -0.12 46.30 57.78
N PHE A 506 0.27 45.76 56.63
CA PHE A 506 0.54 46.54 55.43
C PHE A 506 -0.74 47.22 54.90
N GLN A 507 -1.85 46.48 54.83
CA GLN A 507 -3.15 47.03 54.43
C GLN A 507 -3.56 48.20 55.33
N LYS A 508 -3.46 48.06 56.65
CA LYS A 508 -3.74 49.14 57.61
C LYS A 508 -2.87 50.38 57.35
N ASN A 509 -1.58 50.19 57.05
CA ASN A 509 -0.65 51.28 56.78
C ASN A 509 -0.88 51.96 55.41
N ARG A 510 -1.42 51.24 54.43
CA ARG A 510 -1.70 51.75 53.06
C ARG A 510 -3.14 52.16 52.82
N LYS A 511 -4.08 51.86 53.73
CA LYS A 511 -5.53 52.12 53.55
C LYS A 511 -5.84 53.56 53.12
N LYS A 512 -5.15 54.56 53.67
CA LYS A 512 -5.32 55.97 53.32
C LYS A 512 -4.70 56.38 51.97
N LYS A 513 -3.83 55.55 51.40
CA LYS A 513 -3.11 55.82 50.13
C LYS A 513 -3.75 55.14 48.91
N GLY A 514 -4.72 54.24 49.13
CA GLY A 514 -5.53 53.64 48.06
C GLY A 514 -4.86 52.50 47.27
N ASP A 515 -3.61 52.15 47.57
CA ASP A 515 -2.85 51.12 46.84
C ASP A 515 -2.44 49.94 47.72
N ALA A 516 -3.25 49.66 48.76
CA ALA A 516 -3.02 48.56 49.68
C ALA A 516 -3.13 47.18 49.02
N ASP A 517 -4.07 47.04 48.08
CA ASP A 517 -4.49 45.78 47.45
C ASP A 517 -4.19 45.78 45.96
N GLU A 518 -3.08 46.44 45.57
CA GLU A 518 -2.64 46.42 44.18
C GLU A 518 -2.38 44.96 43.73
N PRO A 519 -2.90 44.52 42.57
CA PRO A 519 -2.96 43.10 42.20
C PRO A 519 -1.57 42.43 42.09
N GLY A 520 -0.51 43.19 41.85
CA GLY A 520 0.87 42.70 41.78
C GLY A 520 1.59 42.61 43.14
N VAL A 521 0.90 42.85 44.26
CA VAL A 521 1.54 42.83 45.60
C VAL A 521 1.84 41.39 46.01
N PHE A 522 3.07 41.15 46.45
CA PHE A 522 3.45 39.92 47.15
C PHE A 522 4.36 40.24 48.34
N ARG A 523 4.36 39.37 49.35
CA ARG A 523 5.17 39.51 50.56
C ARG A 523 6.15 38.37 50.72
N VAL A 524 7.34 38.71 51.20
CA VAL A 524 8.39 37.76 51.57
C VAL A 524 8.66 37.88 53.06
N VAL A 525 8.55 36.76 53.77
CA VAL A 525 8.87 36.65 55.19
C VAL A 525 10.29 36.10 55.31
N THR A 526 11.16 36.87 55.94
CA THR A 526 12.55 36.49 56.17
C THR A 526 12.68 35.51 57.34
N THR A 527 13.80 34.79 57.43
CA THR A 527 14.12 33.93 58.60
C THR A 527 14.17 34.68 59.93
N LYS A 528 14.33 36.01 59.90
CA LYS A 528 14.29 36.90 61.07
C LYS A 528 12.88 37.43 61.39
N ASN A 529 11.82 36.80 60.87
CA ASN A 529 10.42 37.21 61.01
C ASN A 529 10.13 38.66 60.55
N ARG A 530 10.95 39.21 59.66
CA ARG A 530 10.67 40.50 59.00
C ARG A 530 9.89 40.26 57.71
N GLU A 531 8.87 41.06 57.48
CA GLU A 531 8.10 41.07 56.23
C GLU A 531 8.61 42.16 55.29
N VAL A 532 8.72 41.82 54.01
CA VAL A 532 9.04 42.76 52.94
C VAL A 532 7.99 42.62 51.86
N HIS A 533 7.33 43.73 51.52
CA HIS A 533 6.32 43.79 50.47
C HIS A 533 6.90 44.35 49.18
N PHE A 534 6.57 43.71 48.08
CA PHE A 534 6.96 44.07 46.73
C PHE A 534 5.72 44.17 45.85
N VAL A 535 5.81 44.96 44.79
CA VAL A 535 4.80 45.04 43.74
C VAL A 535 5.46 44.84 42.40
N CYS A 536 5.04 43.83 41.65
CA CYS A 536 5.52 43.57 40.29
C CYS A 536 4.59 44.19 39.23
N GLU A 537 5.17 44.55 38.10
CA GLU A 537 4.42 44.91 36.89
C GLU A 537 3.94 43.61 36.23
N GLY A 538 2.64 43.51 35.92
CA GLY A 538 2.01 42.27 35.41
C GLY A 538 0.96 41.63 36.34
N GLY A 539 0.55 42.33 37.40
CA GLY A 539 -0.63 41.97 38.19
C GLY A 539 -0.51 40.65 38.97
N PHE A 540 -1.66 40.03 39.24
CA PHE A 540 -1.79 38.87 40.12
C PHE A 540 -1.01 37.64 39.63
N GLU A 541 -1.07 37.34 38.33
CA GLU A 541 -0.36 36.18 37.74
C GLU A 541 1.16 36.28 37.92
N THR A 542 1.71 37.49 37.76
CA THR A 542 3.15 37.72 37.93
C THR A 542 3.56 37.62 39.40
N ALA A 543 2.70 38.08 40.32
CA ALA A 543 2.91 37.94 41.75
C ALA A 543 2.86 36.47 42.20
N GLU A 544 1.95 35.67 41.63
CA GLU A 544 1.89 34.22 41.82
C GLU A 544 3.18 33.53 41.36
N LEU A 545 3.68 33.87 40.16
CA LEU A 545 4.94 33.32 39.65
C LEU A 545 6.13 33.69 40.56
N TRP A 546 6.21 34.93 41.04
CA TRP A 546 7.24 35.34 42.00
C TRP A 546 7.20 34.50 43.28
N VAL A 547 6.01 34.36 43.88
CA VAL A 547 5.83 33.59 45.12
C VAL A 547 6.14 32.11 44.92
N ARG A 548 5.66 31.54 43.81
CA ARG A 548 5.91 30.15 43.43
C ARG A 548 7.41 29.90 43.23
N GLY A 549 8.09 30.75 42.47
CA GLY A 549 9.52 30.64 42.21
C GLY A 549 10.38 30.81 43.46
N ILE A 550 10.04 31.76 44.34
CA ILE A 550 10.72 31.94 45.63
C ILE A 550 10.58 30.68 46.49
N LYS A 551 9.37 30.11 46.59
CA LYS A 551 9.12 28.87 47.35
C LYS A 551 9.94 27.70 46.79
N LEU A 552 9.94 27.52 45.48
CA LEU A 552 10.67 26.44 44.80
C LEU A 552 12.19 26.54 45.04
N VAL A 553 12.78 27.69 44.71
CA VAL A 553 14.24 27.88 44.83
C VAL A 553 14.69 27.84 46.29
N THR A 554 13.88 28.34 47.23
CA THR A 554 14.18 28.23 48.66
C THR A 554 14.13 26.78 49.13
N LYS A 555 13.11 26.02 48.71
CA LYS A 555 12.97 24.60 49.06
C LYS A 555 14.16 23.78 48.55
N GLU A 556 14.59 24.00 47.31
CA GLU A 556 15.75 23.32 46.73
C GLU A 556 17.07 23.67 47.39
N ALA A 557 17.26 24.93 47.79
CA ALA A 557 18.45 25.33 48.51
C ALA A 557 18.54 24.68 49.91
N VAL A 558 17.39 24.35 50.52
CA VAL A 558 17.32 23.75 51.86
C VAL A 558 17.39 22.22 51.81
N PHE A 559 16.66 21.59 50.89
CA PHE A 559 16.51 20.14 50.84
C PHE A 559 17.35 19.48 49.73
N GLY A 560 18.10 20.27 48.96
CA GLY A 560 18.75 19.84 47.73
C GLY A 560 17.75 19.85 46.56
N LYS A 561 18.26 19.90 45.32
CA LYS A 561 17.44 19.57 44.15
C LYS A 561 16.95 18.12 44.33
N PRO A 562 15.68 17.79 44.01
CA PRO A 562 15.31 16.40 43.82
C PRO A 562 16.32 15.79 42.85
N ARG A 563 16.91 14.65 43.25
CA ARG A 563 18.07 14.05 42.59
C ARG A 563 17.86 14.06 41.08
N GLU A 564 18.90 14.46 40.33
CA GLU A 564 19.14 13.99 38.97
C GLU A 564 19.14 12.47 39.05
N THR A 565 17.96 11.86 38.96
CA THR A 565 17.87 10.43 38.80
C THR A 565 18.30 10.16 37.38
N ARG A 566 19.59 9.88 37.21
CA ARG A 566 20.08 8.98 36.16
C ARG A 566 19.32 7.67 36.36
N TRP A 567 18.23 7.49 35.62
CA TRP A 567 17.69 6.17 35.34
C TRP A 567 18.38 5.68 34.06
#